data_AF-A0A5K0W788-F1
#
_entry.id   AF-A0A5K0W788-F1
#
_cell.length_a   1.000
_cell.length_b   1.000
_cell.length_c   1.000
_cell.angle_alpha   90.00
_cell.angle_beta   90.00
_cell.angle_gamma   90.00
#
_symmetry.space_group_name_H-M   'P 1'
#
loop_
_entity.id
_entity.type
_entity.pdbx_description
1 polymer ?
#
loop_
_entity_poly.entity_id
_entity_poly.type
_entity_poly.pdbx_seq_one_letter_code
_entity_poly.pdbx_strand_id
1 'polypeptide(L)'
;MPFPVRDRLLIGDINDAADVLLGRGPREITHLLSLLSSVSVSFFSEWRPRLEIPAKEVRKVFAAGEERPEAGEGLKQGEEGRILGVVQMAGEGLRFVRMAVPLRDMESENLLDYLDVCLDFIEKSRAEGTILVHCFAGVSR
;
A
#
# COMPACT_ATOMS: atom_id res chain seq x y z
N MET A 1 -10.75 -4.03 15.18
CA MET A 1 -11.76 -3.47 14.26
C MET A 1 -11.29 -2.07 13.91
N PRO A 2 -11.09 -1.80 12.61
CA PRO A 2 -10.51 -0.55 12.18
C PRO A 2 -11.45 0.63 12.45
N PHE A 3 -10.88 1.80 12.70
CA PHE A 3 -11.59 3.02 13.06
C PHE A 3 -12.07 3.76 11.79
N PRO A 4 -13.38 4.05 11.66
CA PRO A 4 -13.89 4.83 10.54
C PRO A 4 -13.54 6.31 10.71
N VAL A 5 -12.78 6.87 9.76
CA VAL A 5 -12.36 8.28 9.80
C VAL A 5 -13.29 9.16 9.00
N ARG A 6 -13.75 8.66 7.86
CA ARG A 6 -14.70 9.31 6.95
C ARG A 6 -15.37 8.25 6.08
N ASP A 7 -16.33 8.66 5.25
CA ASP A 7 -16.99 7.75 4.32
C ASP A 7 -15.96 6.96 3.50
N ARG A 8 -16.09 5.62 3.56
CA ARG A 8 -15.27 4.64 2.85
C ARG A 8 -13.77 4.66 3.18
N LEU A 9 -13.36 5.31 4.26
CA LEU A 9 -11.98 5.30 4.75
C LEU A 9 -11.92 4.84 6.21
N LEU A 10 -11.19 3.76 6.44
CA LEU A 10 -10.88 3.27 7.76
C LEU A 10 -9.38 3.31 8.00
N ILE A 11 -8.99 3.56 9.25
CA ILE A 11 -7.62 3.41 9.72
C ILE A 11 -7.55 2.22 10.68
N GLY A 12 -6.56 1.35 10.52
CA GLY A 12 -6.37 0.19 11.38
C GLY A 12 -4.92 -0.17 11.60
N ASP A 13 -4.71 -1.26 12.33
CA ASP A 13 -3.39 -1.82 12.60
C ASP A 13 -3.07 -3.01 11.66
N ILE A 14 -1.92 -3.64 11.87
CA ILE A 14 -1.53 -4.82 11.09
C ILE A 14 -2.45 -6.04 11.31
N ASN A 15 -3.12 -6.15 12.47
CA ASN A 15 -4.07 -7.22 12.73
C ASN A 15 -5.33 -7.03 11.88
N ASP A 16 -5.89 -5.82 11.85
CA ASP A 16 -7.05 -5.49 11.02
C ASP A 16 -6.76 -5.78 9.54
N ALA A 17 -5.57 -5.41 9.06
CA ALA A 17 -5.15 -5.69 7.69
C ALA A 17 -5.02 -7.20 7.39
N ALA A 18 -4.43 -7.96 8.32
CA ALA A 18 -4.32 -9.41 8.19
C ALA A 18 -5.70 -10.08 8.16
N ASP A 19 -6.62 -9.66 9.01
CA ASP A 19 -7.99 -10.20 9.05
C ASP A 19 -8.75 -9.91 7.75
N VAL A 20 -8.61 -8.70 7.18
CA VAL A 20 -9.19 -8.37 5.87
C VAL A 20 -8.61 -9.26 4.78
N LEU A 21 -7.28 -9.38 4.69
CA LEU A 21 -6.61 -10.16 3.64
C LEU A 21 -6.91 -11.67 3.74
N LEU A 22 -7.22 -12.16 4.95
CA LEU A 22 -7.69 -13.52 5.20
C LEU A 22 -9.21 -13.71 4.99
N GLY A 23 -9.94 -12.68 4.59
CA GLY A 23 -11.40 -12.75 4.41
C GLY A 23 -12.20 -12.84 5.71
N ARG A 24 -11.58 -12.54 6.86
CA ARG A 24 -12.22 -12.49 8.19
C ARG A 24 -12.72 -11.10 8.55
N GLY A 25 -12.24 -10.08 7.84
CA GLY A 25 -12.61 -8.67 8.04
C GLY A 25 -13.93 -8.26 7.38
N PRO A 26 -14.28 -6.96 7.46
CA PRO A 26 -15.47 -6.40 6.83
C PRO A 26 -15.49 -6.63 5.31
N ARG A 27 -16.62 -7.14 4.80
CA ARG A 27 -16.79 -7.47 3.37
C ARG A 27 -16.81 -6.25 2.43
N GLU A 28 -17.02 -5.07 3.00
CA GLU A 28 -17.05 -3.80 2.25
C GLU A 28 -15.67 -3.32 1.82
N ILE A 29 -14.61 -3.74 2.53
CA ILE A 29 -13.24 -3.33 2.22
C ILE A 29 -12.80 -4.03 0.94
N THR A 30 -12.39 -3.25 -0.04
CA THR A 30 -11.88 -3.73 -1.34
C THR A 30 -10.44 -3.30 -1.58
N HIS A 31 -10.00 -2.25 -0.89
CA HIS A 31 -8.68 -1.65 -1.05
C HIS A 31 -7.91 -1.60 0.26
N LEU A 32 -6.58 -1.74 0.18
CA LEU A 32 -5.68 -1.58 1.32
C LEU A 32 -4.50 -0.67 0.96
N LEU A 33 -4.15 0.23 1.87
CA LEU A 33 -2.88 0.95 1.84
C LEU A 33 -2.04 0.50 3.05
N SER A 34 -0.93 -0.18 2.77
CA SER A 34 0.00 -0.69 3.77
C SER A 34 1.25 0.17 3.85
N LEU A 35 1.45 0.80 5.00
CA LEU A 35 2.58 1.68 5.31
C LEU A 35 3.51 0.94 6.29
N LEU A 36 4.28 -0.02 5.76
CA LEU A 36 5.15 -0.92 6.52
C LEU A 36 6.58 -0.81 6.02
N SER A 37 7.57 -1.35 6.74
CA SER A 37 8.98 -1.19 6.33
C SER A 37 9.38 -1.93 5.05
N SER A 38 8.49 -2.75 4.48
CA SER A 38 8.70 -3.48 3.24
C SER A 38 7.44 -3.49 2.38
N VAL A 39 7.63 -3.43 1.06
CA VAL A 39 6.54 -3.62 0.09
C VAL A 39 6.07 -5.07 0.02
N SER A 40 6.93 -6.01 0.40
CA SER A 40 6.67 -7.44 0.31
C SER A 40 5.50 -7.86 1.20
N VAL A 41 4.64 -8.72 0.66
CA VAL A 41 3.59 -9.37 1.46
C VAL A 41 4.19 -10.33 2.50
N SER A 42 5.43 -10.79 2.30
CA SER A 42 6.17 -11.62 3.27
C SER A 42 6.34 -10.94 4.63
N PHE A 43 6.18 -9.62 4.71
CA PHE A 43 6.16 -8.93 5.99
C PHE A 43 5.11 -9.53 6.96
N PHE A 44 3.96 -9.98 6.43
CA PHE A 44 2.92 -10.61 7.23
C PHE A 44 3.35 -11.98 7.78
N SER A 45 4.10 -12.77 7.00
CA SER A 45 4.66 -14.04 7.48
C SER A 45 5.86 -13.84 8.40
N GLU A 46 6.67 -12.81 8.21
CA GLU A 46 7.74 -12.44 9.14
C GLU A 46 7.19 -12.02 10.51
N TRP A 47 6.14 -11.19 10.51
CA TRP A 47 5.44 -10.79 11.74
C TRP A 47 4.69 -11.96 12.40
N ARG A 48 4.06 -12.83 11.58
CA ARG A 48 3.35 -14.03 12.04
C ARG A 48 3.66 -15.22 11.13
N PRO A 49 4.59 -16.12 11.51
CA PRO A 49 5.07 -17.23 10.66
C PRO A 49 4.03 -18.21 10.12
N ARG A 50 2.83 -18.24 10.68
CA ARG A 50 1.71 -19.09 10.21
C ARG A 50 0.74 -18.37 9.28
N LEU A 51 1.03 -17.12 8.94
CA LEU A 51 0.19 -16.27 8.11
C LEU A 51 0.73 -16.25 6.69
N GLU A 52 0.03 -16.91 5.77
CA GLU A 52 0.32 -16.84 4.34
C GLU A 52 -0.74 -16.01 3.65
N ILE A 53 -0.29 -14.93 2.99
CA ILE A 53 -1.15 -14.05 2.22
C ILE A 53 -0.67 -14.08 0.77
N PRO A 54 -1.47 -14.64 -0.16
CA PRO A 54 -1.10 -14.60 -1.56
C PRO A 54 -1.13 -13.16 -2.06
N ALA A 55 -0.14 -12.82 -2.88
CA ALA A 55 -0.09 -11.54 -3.56
C ALA A 55 0.49 -11.69 -4.96
N LYS A 56 0.05 -10.81 -5.86
CA LYS A 56 0.56 -10.68 -7.22
C LYS A 56 0.79 -9.21 -7.54
N GLU A 57 2.04 -8.83 -7.76
CA GLU A 57 2.39 -7.48 -8.21
C GLU A 57 1.67 -7.15 -9.52
N VAL A 58 1.12 -5.94 -9.57
CA VAL A 58 0.43 -5.40 -10.75
C VAL A 58 1.27 -4.29 -11.37
N ARG A 59 1.77 -3.35 -10.55
CA ARG A 59 2.60 -2.23 -11.01
C ARG A 59 3.42 -1.61 -9.89
N LYS A 60 4.53 -0.99 -10.27
CA LYS A 60 5.33 -0.11 -9.40
C LYS A 60 4.78 1.32 -9.43
N VAL A 61 5.00 2.04 -8.34
CA VAL A 61 4.62 3.44 -8.18
C VAL A 61 5.87 4.29 -8.05
N PHE A 62 5.92 5.40 -8.77
CA PHE A 62 7.09 6.27 -8.91
C PHE A 62 6.78 7.68 -8.39
N ALA A 63 7.81 8.42 -8.01
CA ALA A 63 7.69 9.83 -7.64
C ALA A 63 7.21 10.67 -8.84
N ALA A 64 6.30 11.62 -8.59
CA ALA A 64 5.87 12.57 -9.60
C ALA A 64 6.95 13.66 -9.76
N GLY A 65 7.46 13.85 -10.98
CA GLY A 65 8.51 14.84 -11.28
C GLY A 65 9.71 14.30 -12.06
N GLU A 66 9.79 12.99 -12.30
CA GLU A 66 10.70 12.40 -13.28
C GLU A 66 9.92 12.21 -14.59
N GLU A 67 10.22 13.07 -15.57
CA GLU A 67 9.65 13.01 -16.92
C GLU A 67 9.85 11.60 -17.49
N ARG A 68 8.78 10.98 -17.99
CA ARG A 68 8.98 9.86 -18.93
C ARG A 68 9.78 10.41 -20.09
N PRO A 69 10.91 9.80 -20.50
CA PRO A 69 11.50 10.19 -21.76
C PRO A 69 10.46 9.88 -22.84
N GLU A 70 10.05 10.93 -23.55
CA GLU A 70 9.36 10.76 -24.82
C GLU A 70 10.20 9.82 -25.68
N ALA A 71 9.54 8.92 -26.41
CA ALA A 71 10.20 7.93 -27.23
C ALA A 71 10.96 8.62 -28.38
N GLY A 72 12.19 9.04 -28.11
CA GLY A 72 13.00 9.78 -29.05
C GLY A 72 14.37 10.11 -28.47
N GLU A 73 15.37 9.36 -28.94
CA GLU A 73 16.79 9.73 -28.96
C GLU A 73 17.62 9.51 -27.68
N GLY A 74 18.51 8.51 -27.75
CA GLY A 74 19.78 8.51 -27.02
C GLY A 74 19.75 7.98 -25.58
N LEU A 75 19.72 6.65 -25.43
CA LEU A 75 19.88 5.94 -24.16
C LEU A 75 21.18 6.35 -23.43
N LYS A 76 21.07 7.27 -22.46
CA LYS A 76 21.90 7.22 -21.26
C LYS A 76 21.15 6.42 -20.21
N GLN A 77 21.72 5.28 -19.81
CA GLN A 77 21.25 4.51 -18.66
C GLN A 77 21.44 5.36 -17.41
N GLY A 78 20.36 5.95 -16.88
CA GLY A 78 20.41 6.70 -15.64
C GLY A 78 19.28 7.72 -15.57
N GLU A 79 18.10 7.26 -15.18
CA GLU A 79 16.99 7.98 -14.52
C GLU A 79 15.79 7.02 -14.48
N GLU A 80 15.98 5.85 -13.83
CA GLU A 80 14.84 5.05 -13.39
C GLU A 80 14.28 5.74 -12.16
N GLY A 81 13.07 6.26 -12.27
CA GLY A 81 12.53 7.09 -11.23
C GLY A 81 12.43 6.41 -9.87
N ARG A 82 12.50 7.18 -8.78
CA ARG A 82 12.48 6.60 -7.41
C ARG A 82 11.17 5.85 -7.20
N ILE A 83 11.26 4.54 -7.00
CA ILE A 83 10.10 3.70 -6.65
C ILE A 83 9.63 4.07 -5.24
N LEU A 84 8.38 4.52 -5.14
CA LEU A 84 7.73 4.89 -3.88
C LEU A 84 6.87 3.75 -3.31
N GLY A 85 6.48 2.77 -4.12
CA GLY A 85 5.68 1.64 -3.65
C GLY A 85 5.30 0.67 -4.76
N VAL A 86 4.48 -0.31 -4.40
CA VAL A 86 3.99 -1.35 -5.30
C VAL A 86 2.49 -1.55 -5.11
N VAL A 87 1.75 -1.58 -6.20
CA VAL A 87 0.35 -2.00 -6.21
C VAL A 87 0.28 -3.47 -6.60
N GLN A 88 -0.46 -4.25 -5.83
CA GLN A 88 -0.61 -5.69 -5.98
C GLN A 88 -2.06 -6.10 -5.74
N MET A 89 -2.47 -7.19 -6.37
CA MET A 89 -3.64 -7.94 -5.90
C MET A 89 -3.22 -8.80 -4.72
N ALA A 90 -4.02 -8.85 -3.66
CA ALA A 90 -3.66 -9.54 -2.42
C ALA A 90 -4.86 -10.26 -1.78
N GLY A 91 -4.55 -11.13 -0.82
CA GLY A 91 -5.51 -11.86 -0.01
C GLY A 91 -6.15 -13.04 -0.75
N GLU A 92 -6.99 -13.79 -0.03
CA GLU A 92 -7.61 -15.00 -0.56
C GLU A 92 -8.33 -14.74 -1.90
N GLY A 93 -7.95 -15.48 -2.93
CA GLY A 93 -8.48 -15.31 -4.29
C GLY A 93 -8.01 -14.05 -5.02
N LEU A 94 -6.99 -13.33 -4.51
CA LEU A 94 -6.44 -12.10 -5.07
C LEU A 94 -7.52 -11.02 -5.28
N ARG A 95 -8.43 -10.88 -4.32
CA ARG A 95 -9.63 -10.03 -4.41
C ARG A 95 -9.40 -8.58 -4.00
N PHE A 96 -8.33 -8.30 -3.26
CA PHE A 96 -8.08 -6.96 -2.72
C PHE A 96 -7.01 -6.24 -3.53
N VAL A 97 -7.23 -4.95 -3.81
CA VAL A 97 -6.19 -4.08 -4.36
C VAL A 97 -5.39 -3.49 -3.20
N ARG A 98 -4.12 -3.89 -3.06
CA ARG A 98 -3.23 -3.40 -2.01
C ARG A 98 -2.11 -2.56 -2.61
N MET A 99 -1.96 -1.32 -2.14
CA MET A 99 -0.73 -0.56 -2.32
C MET A 99 0.16 -0.72 -1.09
N ALA A 100 1.41 -1.10 -1.30
CA ALA A 100 2.42 -1.24 -0.27
C ALA A 100 3.49 -0.16 -0.45
N VAL A 101 3.70 0.63 0.59
CA VAL A 101 4.66 1.73 0.61
C VAL A 101 5.68 1.42 1.71
N PRO A 102 6.99 1.34 1.38
CA PRO A 102 8.01 0.96 2.33
C PRO A 102 8.36 2.17 3.22
N LEU A 103 7.69 2.28 4.36
CA LEU A 103 7.91 3.32 5.37
C LEU A 103 8.36 2.70 6.69
N ARG A 104 9.60 3.00 7.10
CA ARG A 104 10.13 2.57 8.40
C ARG A 104 9.47 3.39 9.51
N ASP A 105 9.20 2.73 10.64
CA ASP A 105 8.59 3.36 11.81
C ASP A 105 9.66 4.06 12.64
N MET A 106 10.16 5.19 12.13
CA MET A 106 11.21 5.98 12.77
C MET A 106 10.91 7.47 12.58
N GLU A 107 11.25 8.28 13.57
CA GLU A 107 11.08 9.74 13.52
C GLU A 107 11.82 10.39 12.33
N SER A 108 12.94 9.79 11.92
CA SER A 108 13.74 10.27 10.78
C SER A 108 13.14 9.94 9.41
N GLU A 109 12.07 9.15 9.34
CA GLU A 109 11.48 8.74 8.06
C GLU A 109 10.69 9.89 7.44
N ASN A 110 11.07 10.32 6.23
CA ASN A 110 10.39 11.41 5.55
C ASN A 110 9.09 10.93 4.88
N LEU A 111 7.95 11.29 5.47
CA LEU A 111 6.63 10.94 4.96
C LEU A 111 6.18 11.79 3.77
N LEU A 112 6.73 13.00 3.62
CA LEU A 112 6.29 13.96 2.60
C LEU A 112 6.53 13.44 1.18
N ASP A 113 7.61 12.67 0.98
CA ASP A 113 7.96 12.06 -0.31
C ASP A 113 6.88 11.09 -0.84
N TYR A 114 6.02 10.59 0.05
CA TYR A 114 5.02 9.56 -0.27
C TYR A 114 3.59 10.08 -0.18
N LEU A 115 3.40 11.27 0.40
CA LEU A 115 2.09 11.77 0.81
C LEU A 115 1.14 11.90 -0.40
N ASP A 116 1.59 12.54 -1.47
CA ASP A 116 0.76 12.78 -2.66
C ASP A 116 0.28 11.47 -3.29
N VAL A 117 1.19 10.51 -3.45
CA VAL A 117 0.88 9.19 -4.00
C VAL A 117 -0.10 8.42 -3.12
N CYS A 118 0.09 8.48 -1.80
CA CYS A 118 -0.82 7.85 -0.84
C CYS A 118 -2.20 8.49 -0.87
N LEU A 119 -2.29 9.83 -0.87
CA LEU A 119 -3.55 10.56 -0.94
C LEU A 119 -4.30 10.26 -2.24
N ASP A 120 -3.60 10.26 -3.37
CA ASP A 120 -4.15 9.90 -4.68
C ASP A 120 -4.75 8.49 -4.68
N PHE A 121 -4.04 7.53 -4.10
CA PHE A 121 -4.51 6.15 -4.00
C PHE A 121 -5.73 6.04 -3.10
N ILE A 122 -5.74 6.75 -1.96
CA ILE A 122 -6.87 6.77 -1.05
C ILE A 122 -8.11 7.34 -1.75
N GLU A 123 -8.01 8.48 -2.44
CA GLU A 123 -9.16 9.08 -3.13
C GLU A 123 -9.72 8.18 -4.23
N LYS A 124 -8.85 7.60 -5.07
CA LYS A 124 -9.26 6.66 -6.13
C LYS A 124 -9.94 5.43 -5.55
N SER A 125 -9.35 4.84 -4.51
CA SER A 125 -9.90 3.65 -3.84
C SER A 125 -11.27 3.89 -3.22
N ARG A 126 -11.50 5.09 -2.66
CA ARG A 126 -12.80 5.48 -2.07
C ARG A 126 -13.90 5.66 -3.11
N ALA A 127 -13.54 6.09 -4.31
CA ALA A 127 -14.50 6.19 -5.42
C ALA A 127 -14.97 4.81 -5.90
N GLU A 128 -14.09 3.80 -5.83
CA GLU A 128 -14.35 2.43 -6.31
C GLU A 128 -14.90 1.49 -5.22
N GLY A 129 -14.59 1.76 -3.94
CA GLY A 129 -15.05 0.95 -2.82
C GLY A 129 -14.60 1.52 -1.48
N THR A 130 -14.32 0.65 -0.52
CA THR A 130 -13.85 1.05 0.82
C THR A 130 -12.38 0.69 0.99
N ILE A 131 -11.61 1.64 1.53
CA ILE A 131 -10.18 1.48 1.79
C ILE A 131 -9.87 1.38 3.28
N LEU A 132 -9.01 0.41 3.62
CA LEU A 132 -8.30 0.34 4.90
C LEU A 132 -6.88 0.88 4.73
N VAL A 133 -6.57 1.97 5.43
CA VAL A 133 -5.20 2.48 5.58
C VAL A 133 -4.64 1.93 6.88
N HIS A 134 -3.44 1.38 6.84
CA HIS A 134 -2.82 0.85 8.05
C HIS A 134 -1.30 0.99 8.03
N CYS A 135 -0.74 1.09 9.22
CA CYS A 135 0.67 0.84 9.48
C CYS A 135 0.80 -0.35 10.43
N PHE A 136 1.85 -0.40 11.25
CA PHE A 136 1.99 -1.50 12.21
C PHE A 136 0.98 -1.35 13.36
N ALA A 137 0.96 -0.19 14.02
CA ALA A 137 0.10 0.11 15.16
C ALA A 137 -1.21 0.82 14.80
N GLY A 138 -1.32 1.39 13.60
CA GLY A 138 -2.51 2.11 13.15
C GLY A 138 -2.70 3.50 13.77
N VAL A 139 -1.59 4.22 14.04
CA VAL A 139 -1.63 5.50 14.77
C VAL A 139 -0.96 6.67 14.04
N SER A 140 0.20 6.44 13.39
CA SER A 140 1.12 7.52 12.99
C SER A 140 1.31 7.63 11.47
N ARG A 141 1.96 6.61 10.88
CA ARG A 141 2.13 6.48 9.41
C ARG A 141 0.77 6.26 8.77
#